data_AF-A0A965ZKS1-F1
#
_entry.id   AF-A0A965ZKS1-F1
#
_cell.length_a   1.000
_cell.length_b   1.000
_cell.length_c   1.000
_cell.angle_alpha   90.00
_cell.angle_beta   90.00
_cell.angle_gamma   90.00
#
_symmetry.space_group_name_H-M   'P 1'
#
loop_
_entity.id
_entity.type
_entity.pdbx_description
1 polymer ?
#
loop_
_entity_poly.entity_id
_entity_poly.type
_entity_poly.pdbx_seq_one_letter_code
_entity_poly.pdbx_strand_id
1 'polypeptide(L)'
;MNLKTSKTIYWSGAIFISLWFGASGFFELTKNPIVWDITVKLGYPPHFIYILGVAKLLGVAVLLTPNRLLRLKEWVFAGIFFDITFAFFSKLAVLGFAPTVDAIVAFTAISITYIMFRKLYPATYTKAGTKHIERV
;
A
#
# COMPACT_ATOMS: atom_id res chain seq x y z
N MET A 1 -11.62 21.39 1.33
CA MET A 1 -10.33 21.16 2.02
C MET A 1 -9.24 21.82 1.21
N ASN A 2 -8.36 22.62 1.84
CA ASN A 2 -7.28 23.32 1.15
C ASN A 2 -6.21 22.33 0.64
N LEU A 3 -5.59 22.59 -0.51
CA LEU A 3 -4.49 21.78 -1.05
C LEU A 3 -3.32 21.63 -0.07
N LYS A 4 -3.02 22.67 0.73
CA LYS A 4 -1.99 22.59 1.78
C LYS A 4 -2.33 21.55 2.84
N THR A 5 -3.58 21.54 3.32
CA THR A 5 -4.08 20.56 4.28
C THR A 5 -4.06 19.14 3.71
N SER A 6 -4.50 18.96 2.45
CA SER A 6 -4.44 17.66 1.76
C SER A 6 -3.00 17.15 1.64
N LYS A 7 -2.06 18.06 1.35
CA LYS A 7 -0.62 17.73 1.25
C LYS A 7 -0.06 17.28 2.59
N THR A 8 -0.36 18.00 3.67
CA THR A 8 0.07 17.60 5.01
C THR A 8 -0.47 16.23 5.36
N ILE A 9 -1.79 16.00 5.24
CA ILE A 9 -2.41 14.70 5.57
C ILE A 9 -1.84 13.57 4.73
N TYR A 10 -1.62 13.79 3.43
CA TYR A 10 -0.98 12.80 2.56
C TYR A 10 0.41 12.43 3.06
N TRP A 11 1.27 13.41 3.36
CA TRP A 11 2.63 13.13 3.81
C TRP A 11 2.67 12.50 5.21
N SER A 12 1.78 12.93 6.12
CA SER A 12 1.61 12.28 7.42
C SER A 12 1.24 10.80 7.27
N GLY A 13 0.25 10.51 6.42
CA GLY A 13 -0.18 9.14 6.13
C GLY A 13 0.90 8.32 5.42
N ALA A 14 1.59 8.91 4.43
CA ALA A 14 2.69 8.27 3.72
C ALA A 14 3.84 7.89 4.66
N ILE A 15 4.22 8.78 5.59
CA ILE A 15 5.27 8.50 6.59
C ILE A 15 4.82 7.40 7.54
N PHE A 16 3.59 7.49 8.06
CA PHE A 16 3.05 6.47 8.98
C PHE A 16 3.01 5.08 8.33
N ILE A 17 2.47 4.98 7.12
CA ILE A 17 2.40 3.73 6.37
C ILE A 17 3.81 3.23 6.04
N SER A 18 4.73 4.13 5.68
CA SER A 18 6.12 3.78 5.39
C SER A 18 6.85 3.22 6.60
N LEU A 19 6.63 3.78 7.79
CA LEU A 19 7.20 3.25 9.02
C LEU A 19 6.64 1.87 9.34
N TRP A 20 5.33 1.70 9.26
CA TRP A 20 4.67 0.43 9.55
C TRP A 20 5.09 -0.67 8.56
N PHE A 21 4.89 -0.43 7.25
CA PHE A 21 5.20 -1.39 6.20
C PHE A 21 6.71 -1.60 6.05
N GLY A 22 7.50 -0.56 6.29
CA GLY A 22 8.96 -0.64 6.30
C GLY A 22 9.48 -1.54 7.42
N ALA A 23 8.95 -1.36 8.64
CA ALA A 23 9.30 -2.23 9.77
C ALA A 23 8.85 -3.69 9.52
N SER A 24 7.62 -3.89 9.04
CA SER A 24 7.12 -5.23 8.66
C SER A 24 8.02 -5.90 7.62
N GLY A 25 8.32 -5.20 6.52
CA GLY A 25 9.15 -5.75 5.45
C GLY A 25 10.59 -6.03 5.91
N PHE A 26 11.15 -5.17 6.77
CA PHE A 26 12.47 -5.42 7.37
C PHE A 26 12.47 -6.67 8.28
N PHE A 27 11.44 -6.85 9.10
CA PHE A 27 11.28 -8.03 9.96
C PHE A 27 11.05 -9.33 9.17
N GLU A 28 10.37 -9.24 8.03
CA GLU A 28 10.21 -10.35 7.08
C GLU A 28 11.58 -10.79 6.53
N LEU A 29 12.46 -9.85 6.16
CA LEU A 29 13.80 -10.16 5.64
C LEU A 29 14.78 -10.64 6.72
N THR A 30 14.65 -10.15 7.95
CA THR A 30 15.57 -10.46 9.07
C THR A 30 15.18 -11.71 9.86
N LYS A 31 14.15 -12.45 9.44
CA LYS A 31 13.63 -13.61 10.18
C LYS A 31 13.19 -13.29 11.60
N ASN A 32 12.67 -12.09 11.84
CA ASN A 32 12.25 -11.70 13.18
C ASN A 32 11.03 -12.54 13.62
N PRO A 33 11.06 -13.18 14.81
CA PRO A 33 9.99 -14.06 15.28
C PRO A 33 8.63 -13.36 15.38
N ILE A 34 8.59 -12.04 15.61
CA ILE A 34 7.35 -11.25 15.68
C ILE A 34 6.49 -11.43 14.43
N VAL A 35 7.11 -11.43 13.25
CA VAL A 35 6.39 -11.62 11.99
C VAL A 35 6.35 -13.11 11.65
N TRP A 36 7.50 -13.78 11.71
CA TRP A 36 7.66 -15.15 11.23
C TRP A 36 6.77 -16.16 11.97
N ASP A 37 6.63 -16.05 13.30
CA ASP A 37 5.79 -16.97 14.07
C ASP A 37 4.32 -16.85 13.65
N ILE A 38 3.87 -15.64 13.31
CA ILE A 38 2.52 -15.41 12.82
C ILE A 38 2.40 -15.97 11.40
N THR A 39 3.30 -15.59 10.49
CA THR A 39 3.17 -15.98 9.07
C THR A 39 3.28 -17.48 8.85
N VAL A 40 4.13 -18.17 9.64
CA VAL A 40 4.24 -19.64 9.62
C VAL A 40 2.99 -20.30 10.20
N LYS A 41 2.43 -19.77 11.30
CA LYS A 41 1.13 -20.26 11.84
C LYS A 41 -0.01 -20.12 10.83
N LEU A 42 0.03 -19.09 9.98
CA LEU A 42 -0.93 -18.90 8.89
C LEU A 42 -0.73 -19.89 7.73
N GLY A 43 0.33 -20.71 7.74
CA GLY A 43 0.61 -21.71 6.72
C GLY A 43 1.37 -21.19 5.50
N TYR A 44 1.92 -19.97 5.56
CA TYR A 44 2.68 -19.42 4.45
C TYR A 44 4.09 -20.01 4.34
N PRO A 45 4.57 -20.29 3.12
CA PRO A 45 5.92 -20.81 2.93
C PRO A 45 6.98 -19.72 3.13
N PRO A 46 8.20 -20.06 3.60
CA PRO A 46 9.25 -19.07 3.89
C PRO A 46 9.64 -18.16 2.71
N HIS A 47 9.65 -18.67 1.48
CA HIS A 47 10.00 -17.88 0.30
C HIS A 47 8.99 -16.75 0.03
N PHE A 48 7.70 -16.97 0.36
CA PHE A 48 6.66 -15.96 0.21
C PHE A 48 6.89 -14.77 1.15
N ILE A 49 7.31 -15.04 2.39
CA ILE A 49 7.64 -14.03 3.40
C ILE A 49 8.75 -13.11 2.88
N TYR A 50 9.79 -13.67 2.25
CA TYR A 50 10.88 -12.89 1.66
C TYR A 50 10.43 -12.01 0.50
N ILE A 51 9.65 -12.56 -0.41
CA ILE A 51 9.15 -11.84 -1.58
C ILE A 51 8.27 -10.66 -1.12
N LEU A 52 7.40 -10.89 -0.13
CA LEU A 52 6.61 -9.82 0.49
C LEU A 52 7.50 -8.76 1.12
N GLY A 53 8.54 -9.16 1.87
CA GLY A 53 9.45 -8.21 2.52
C GLY A 53 10.14 -7.28 1.54
N VAL A 54 10.67 -7.84 0.44
CA VAL A 54 11.26 -7.04 -0.64
C VAL A 54 10.22 -6.12 -1.28
N ALA A 55 9.03 -6.65 -1.60
CA ALA A 55 7.97 -5.86 -2.22
C ALA A 55 7.51 -4.68 -1.34
N LYS A 56 7.39 -4.89 -0.02
CA LYS A 56 7.05 -3.84 0.94
C LYS A 56 8.11 -2.74 0.97
N LEU A 57 9.40 -3.09 1.03
CA LEU A 57 10.47 -2.10 1.05
C LEU A 57 10.55 -1.29 -0.26
N LEU A 58 10.36 -1.95 -1.41
CA LEU A 58 10.27 -1.27 -2.70
C LEU A 58 9.06 -0.32 -2.75
N GLY A 59 7.91 -0.77 -2.25
CA GLY A 59 6.71 0.04 -2.16
C GLY A 59 6.91 1.28 -1.29
N VAL A 60 7.55 1.13 -0.13
CA VAL A 60 7.91 2.24 0.76
C VAL A 60 8.85 3.23 0.08
N ALA A 61 9.89 2.76 -0.60
CA ALA A 61 10.83 3.62 -1.34
C ALA A 61 10.11 4.47 -2.40
N VAL A 62 9.17 3.86 -3.14
CA VAL A 62 8.35 4.57 -4.13
C VAL A 62 7.39 5.57 -3.46
N LEU A 63 6.75 5.18 -2.34
CA LEU A 63 5.80 6.03 -1.62
C LEU A 63 6.45 7.31 -1.09
N LEU A 64 7.64 7.18 -0.51
CA LEU A 64 8.44 8.28 0.05
C LEU A 64 9.10 9.16 -1.01
N THR A 65 9.24 8.70 -2.25
CA THR A 65 9.81 9.51 -3.32
C THR A 65 8.86 10.68 -3.66
N PRO A 66 9.27 11.95 -3.48
CA PRO A 66 8.40 13.10 -3.72
C PRO A 66 8.19 13.37 -5.21
N ASN A 67 6.94 13.67 -5.61
CA ASN A 67 6.58 14.19 -6.95
C ASN A 67 7.12 13.41 -8.16
N ARG A 68 7.48 12.13 -8.01
CA ARG A 68 7.90 11.26 -9.12
C ARG A 68 7.12 9.94 -9.08
N LEU A 69 7.12 9.24 -10.22
CA LEU A 69 6.57 7.89 -10.37
C LEU A 69 5.07 7.77 -10.01
N LEU A 70 4.23 8.74 -10.39
CA LEU A 70 2.80 8.76 -10.03
C LEU A 70 2.06 7.47 -10.40
N ARG A 71 2.36 6.88 -11.58
CA ARG A 71 1.78 5.58 -11.98
C ARG A 71 2.24 4.42 -11.10
N LEU A 72 3.50 4.43 -10.66
CA LEU A 72 4.01 3.40 -9.76
C LEU A 72 3.45 3.56 -8.35
N LYS A 73 3.17 4.80 -7.90
CA LYS A 73 2.46 5.02 -6.64
C LYS A 73 1.07 4.39 -6.64
N GLU A 74 0.34 4.45 -7.75
CA GLU A 74 -0.93 3.73 -7.90
C GLU A 74 -0.75 2.21 -7.70
N TRP A 75 0.35 1.63 -8.22
CA TRP A 75 0.67 0.22 -8.02
C TRP A 75 1.00 -0.09 -6.56
N VAL A 76 1.71 0.81 -5.88
CA VAL A 76 1.99 0.68 -4.45
C VAL A 76 0.70 0.72 -3.63
N PHE A 77 -0.20 1.67 -3.92
CA PHE A 77 -1.50 1.73 -3.24
C PHE A 77 -2.31 0.44 -3.45
N ALA A 78 -2.36 -0.07 -4.68
CA ALA A 78 -3.02 -1.34 -4.97
C ALA A 78 -2.35 -2.53 -4.26
N GLY A 79 -1.02 -2.61 -4.29
CA GLY A 79 -0.26 -3.67 -3.63
C GLY A 79 -0.47 -3.70 -2.12
N ILE A 80 -0.39 -2.53 -1.46
CA ILE A 80 -0.65 -2.40 -0.02
C ILE A 80 -2.10 -2.76 0.29
N PHE A 81 -3.06 -2.34 -0.53
CA PHE A 81 -4.46 -2.71 -0.37
C PHE A 81 -4.65 -4.23 -0.36
N PHE A 82 -4.12 -4.94 -1.36
CA PHE A 82 -4.24 -6.40 -1.42
C PHE A 82 -3.48 -7.11 -0.29
N ASP A 83 -2.29 -6.64 0.09
CA ASP A 83 -1.55 -7.19 1.22
C ASP A 83 -2.36 -7.12 2.52
N ILE A 84 -2.96 -5.97 2.81
CA ILE A 84 -3.82 -5.79 4.00
C ILE A 84 -5.05 -6.68 3.93
N THR A 85 -5.70 -6.77 2.77
CA THR A 85 -6.88 -7.64 2.58
C THR A 85 -6.54 -9.11 2.82
N PHE A 86 -5.44 -9.61 2.25
CA PHE A 86 -5.02 -10.99 2.45
C PHE A 86 -4.59 -11.26 3.89
N ALA A 87 -3.88 -10.32 4.52
CA ALA A 87 -3.53 -10.41 5.93
C ALA A 87 -4.78 -10.48 6.83
N PHE A 88 -5.80 -9.66 6.55
CA PHE A 88 -7.06 -9.66 7.29
C PHE A 88 -7.75 -11.02 7.22
N PHE A 89 -8.01 -11.54 6.01
CA PHE A 89 -8.73 -12.80 5.84
C PHE A 89 -7.95 -14.00 6.41
N SER A 90 -6.62 -14.00 6.26
CA SER A 90 -5.79 -15.11 6.75
C SER A 90 -5.76 -15.14 8.27
N LYS A 91 -5.59 -13.98 8.92
CA LYS A 91 -5.65 -13.87 10.38
C LYS A 91 -7.04 -14.21 10.91
N LEU A 92 -8.10 -13.76 10.24
CA LEU A 92 -9.48 -14.08 10.64
C LEU A 92 -9.73 -15.59 10.61
N ALA A 93 -9.27 -16.27 9.55
CA ALA A 93 -9.47 -17.69 9.36
C ALA A 93 -8.70 -18.57 10.37
N VAL A 94 -7.50 -18.15 10.78
CA VAL A 94 -6.59 -19.00 11.58
C VAL A 94 -6.49 -18.56 13.04
N LEU A 95 -6.54 -17.26 13.33
CA LEU A 95 -6.28 -16.68 14.64
C LEU A 95 -7.50 -15.98 15.27
N GLY A 96 -8.60 -15.83 14.52
CA GLY A 96 -9.82 -15.15 14.95
C GLY A 96 -9.80 -13.63 14.77
N PHE A 97 -10.73 -12.93 15.42
CA PHE A 97 -10.98 -11.51 15.15
C PHE A 97 -9.95 -10.57 15.81
N ALA A 98 -9.50 -10.86 17.03
CA ALA A 98 -8.63 -9.94 17.78
C ALA A 98 -7.33 -9.56 17.02
N PRO A 99 -6.64 -10.49 16.32
CA PRO A 99 -5.45 -10.16 15.54
C PRO A 99 -5.72 -9.38 14.23
N THR A 100 -6.97 -9.21 13.82
CA THR A 100 -7.34 -8.52 12.56
C THR A 100 -7.49 -7.01 12.70
N VAL A 101 -7.52 -6.50 13.93
CA VAL A 101 -7.70 -5.08 14.24
C VAL A 101 -6.61 -4.23 13.59
N ASP A 102 -5.39 -4.73 13.54
CA ASP A 102 -4.26 -4.05 12.93
C ASP A 102 -4.45 -3.83 11.42
N ALA A 103 -5.02 -4.81 10.72
CA ALA A 103 -5.36 -4.73 9.31
C ALA A 103 -6.48 -3.70 9.05
N ILE A 104 -7.47 -3.57 9.94
CA ILE A 104 -8.53 -2.56 9.83
C ILE A 104 -7.95 -1.15 9.97
N VAL A 105 -7.03 -0.95 10.92
CA VAL A 105 -6.32 0.33 11.11
C VAL A 105 -5.49 0.66 9.88
N ALA A 106 -4.71 -0.30 9.38
CA ALA A 106 -3.90 -0.14 8.18
C ALA A 106 -4.77 0.20 6.95
N PHE A 107 -5.90 -0.49 6.79
CA PHE A 107 -6.85 -0.27 5.69
C PHE A 107 -7.44 1.14 5.71
N THR A 108 -7.79 1.64 6.89
CA THR A 108 -8.30 3.00 7.08
C THR A 108 -7.22 4.02 6.74
N ALA A 109 -6.00 3.82 7.23
CA ALA A 109 -4.87 4.71 6.98
C ALA A 109 -4.51 4.81 5.49
N ILE A 110 -4.43 3.67 4.78
CA ILE A 110 -4.13 3.66 3.34
C ILE A 110 -5.24 4.30 2.52
N SER A 111 -6.51 4.06 2.89
CA SER A 111 -7.67 4.65 2.21
C SER A 111 -7.67 6.18 2.30
N ILE A 112 -7.44 6.73 3.50
CA ILE A 112 -7.33 8.18 3.70
C ILE A 112 -6.14 8.75 2.90
N THR A 113 -4.99 8.08 2.98
CA THR A 113 -3.77 8.49 2.28
C THR A 113 -3.97 8.51 0.76
N TYR A 114 -4.65 7.49 0.23
CA TYR A 114 -4.98 7.40 -1.19
C TYR A 114 -5.95 8.49 -1.65
N ILE A 115 -7.01 8.76 -0.87
CA ILE A 115 -7.95 9.86 -1.19
C ILE A 115 -7.20 11.19 -1.24
N MET A 116 -6.27 11.44 -0.32
CA MET A 116 -5.45 12.65 -0.35
C MET A 116 -4.47 12.69 -1.52
N PHE A 117 -3.86 11.56 -1.86
CA PHE A 117 -3.02 11.44 -3.06
C PHE A 117 -3.79 11.82 -4.33
N ARG A 118 -5.00 11.26 -4.53
CA ARG A 118 -5.84 11.57 -5.70
C ARG A 118 -6.31 13.02 -5.75
N LYS A 119 -6.48 13.67 -4.58
CA LYS A 119 -6.78 15.12 -4.51
C LYS A 119 -5.58 15.98 -4.90
N LEU A 120 -4.36 15.55 -4.62
CA LEU A 120 -3.13 16.28 -4.94
C LEU A 120 -2.66 16.05 -6.39
N TYR A 121 -2.88 14.85 -6.91
CA TYR A 121 -2.47 14.43 -8.25
C TYR A 121 -3.67 13.86 -9.01
N PRO A 122 -4.59 14.72 -9.48
CA PRO A 122 -5.73 14.26 -10.28
C PRO A 122 -5.22 13.62 -11.58
N ALA A 123 -5.81 12.49 -11.96
CA ALA A 123 -5.50 11.86 -13.24
C ALA A 123 -6.13 12.66 -14.39
N THR A 124 -5.29 13.28 -15.21
CA THR A 124 -5.73 13.90 -16.46
C THR A 124 -5.77 12.82 -17.54
N TYR A 125 -6.98 12.48 -18.00
CA TYR A 125 -7.15 11.63 -19.18
C TYR A 125 -7.41 12.52 -20.39
N THR A 126 -6.45 12.57 -21.32
CA THR A 126 -6.67 13.22 -22.61
C THR A 126 -7.66 12.37 -23.40
N LYS A 127 -8.86 12.89 -23.65
CA LYS A 127 -9.86 12.25 -24.50
C LYS A 127 -9.24 12.09 -25.90
N ALA A 128 -9.15 10.87 -26.41
CA ALA A 128 -8.63 10.63 -27.76
C ALA A 128 -9.49 11.42 -28.75
N GLY A 129 -8.86 12.35 -29.48
CA GLY A 129 -9.55 13.19 -30.45
C GLY A 129 -10.19 12.33 -31.52
N THR A 130 -11.51 12.50 -31.72
CA THR A 130 -12.23 11.95 -32.86
C THR A 130 -11.57 12.52 -34.11
N LYS A 131 -10.67 11.78 -34.77
CA LYS A 131 -10.28 12.09 -36.14
C LYS A 131 -11.54 11.94 -36.97
N HIS A 132 -12.15 13.07 -37.33
CA HIS A 132 -13.13 13.09 -38.40
C HIS A 132 -12.44 12.54 -39.64
N ILE A 133 -12.78 11.31 -39.99
CA ILE A 133 -12.42 10.68 -41.25
C ILE A 133 -13.33 11.34 -42.28
N GLU A 134 -12.97 12.53 -42.74
CA GLU A 134 -13.46 13.04 -44.03
C GLU A 134 -12.74 12.24 -45.11
N ARG A 135 -13.39 11.17 -45.58
CA ARG A 135 -13.03 10.55 -46.86
C ARG A 135 -13.58 11.46 -47.95
N VAL A 136 -12.66 12.08 -48.69
CA VAL A 136 -12.90 12.63 -50.03
C VAL A 136 -13.10 11.48 -51.01
#